data_AF-A0A060Y8I9-F1
#
_entry.id   AF-A0A060Y8I9-F1
#
_cell.length_a   1.000
_cell.length_b   1.000
_cell.length_c   1.000
_cell.angle_alpha   90.00
_cell.angle_beta   90.00
_cell.angle_gamma   90.00
#
_symmetry.space_group_name_H-M   'P 1'
#
loop_
_entity.id
_entity.type
_entity.pdbx_description
1 polymer ?
#
loop_
_entity_poly.entity_id
_entity_poly.type
_entity_poly.pdbx_seq_one_letter_code
_entity_poly.pdbx_strand_id
1 'polypeptide(L)'
;MEFHDKLKPMAVKEGLKGRKVTRAVESFSWNITILKGQADLLKRAKTEVQENIKQVHYAALTSNLSKGGTGETTHTRRSLDALPSISVRSNFS
;
A
#
# COMPACT_ATOMS: atom_id res chain seq x y z
N MET A 1 9.88 16.31 17.54
CA MET A 1 10.91 15.35 18.00
C MET A 1 11.22 15.72 19.43
N GLU A 2 10.83 14.89 20.40
CA GLU A 2 11.14 15.21 21.80
C GLU A 2 12.65 15.14 21.99
N PHE A 3 13.22 16.24 22.45
CA PHE A 3 14.61 16.27 22.88
C PHE A 3 14.68 15.38 24.11
N HIS A 4 15.49 14.31 24.05
CA HIS A 4 15.68 13.47 25.22
C HIS A 4 16.65 14.19 26.17
N ASP A 5 16.17 15.20 26.89
CA ASP A 5 16.95 16.01 27.83
C ASP A 5 17.66 15.16 28.88
N LYS A 6 17.13 13.95 29.13
CA LYS A 6 17.69 12.95 30.06
C LYS A 6 18.85 12.15 29.48
N LEU A 7 19.09 12.11 28.18
CA LEU A 7 20.18 11.33 27.57
C LEU A 7 21.56 11.79 28.05
N LYS A 8 21.80 13.11 28.07
CA LYS A 8 23.06 13.67 28.57
C LYS A 8 23.28 13.35 30.06
N PRO A 9 22.32 13.63 30.97
CA PRO A 9 22.41 13.21 32.36
C PRO A 9 22.63 11.70 32.54
N MET A 10 21.97 10.84 31.76
CA MET A 10 22.15 9.39 31.81
C MET A 10 23.55 8.98 31.38
N ALA A 11 24.06 9.51 30.26
CA ALA A 11 25.43 9.23 29.81
C ALA A 11 26.47 9.62 30.87
N VAL A 12 26.29 10.78 31.53
CA VAL A 12 27.16 11.21 32.63
C VAL A 12 27.05 10.29 33.84
N LYS A 13 25.82 9.86 34.20
CA LYS A 13 25.58 8.90 35.28
C LYS A 13 26.27 7.55 35.04
N GLU A 14 26.29 7.08 33.80
CA GLU A 14 26.99 5.86 33.37
C GLU A 14 28.51 6.05 33.22
N GLY A 15 29.06 7.18 33.66
CA GLY A 15 30.50 7.43 33.72
C GLY A 15 31.13 8.03 32.46
N LEU A 16 30.34 8.36 31.43
CA LEU A 16 30.84 9.09 30.25
C LEU A 16 31.12 10.55 30.63
N LYS A 17 32.23 11.10 30.12
CA LYS A 17 32.63 12.48 30.37
C LYS A 17 33.07 13.19 29.08
N GLY A 18 32.90 14.51 29.06
CA GLY A 18 33.34 15.37 27.96
C GLY A 18 32.85 14.90 26.59
N ARG A 19 33.77 14.80 25.63
CA ARG A 19 33.48 14.44 24.23
C ARG A 19 32.79 13.08 24.06
N LYS A 20 33.00 12.14 24.98
CA LYS A 20 32.35 10.82 24.94
C LYS A 20 30.83 10.91 25.15
N VAL A 21 30.37 11.82 26.00
CA VAL A 21 28.94 12.09 26.22
C VAL A 21 28.30 12.59 24.93
N THR A 22 28.91 13.59 24.29
CA THR A 22 28.41 14.18 23.05
C THR A 22 28.27 13.12 21.95
N ARG A 23 29.32 12.31 21.72
CA ARG A 23 29.28 11.24 20.71
C ARG A 23 28.20 10.21 21.00
N ALA A 24 28.01 9.80 22.26
CA ALA A 24 26.98 8.84 22.63
C ALA A 24 25.57 9.38 22.35
N VAL A 25 25.32 10.65 22.68
CA VAL A 25 24.03 11.31 22.46
C VAL A 25 23.74 11.49 20.97
N GLU A 26 24.73 11.90 20.18
CA GLU A 26 24.61 12.02 18.72
C GLU A 26 24.35 10.66 18.06
N SER A 27 25.12 9.65 18.44
CA SER A 27 24.95 8.28 17.92
C SER A 27 23.56 7.73 18.25
N PHE A 28 23.08 7.94 19.48
CA PHE A 28 21.73 7.54 19.87
C PHE A 28 20.67 8.26 19.03
N SER A 29 20.81 9.57 18.82
CA SER A 29 19.88 10.35 18.00
C SER A 29 19.81 9.81 16.56
N TRP A 30 20.95 9.42 16.00
CA TRP A 30 21.00 8.80 14.68
C TRP A 30 20.30 7.43 14.66
N ASN A 31 20.51 6.59 15.67
CA ASN A 31 19.81 5.31 15.80
C ASN A 31 18.28 5.49 15.82
N ILE A 32 17.77 6.49 16.55
CA ILE A 32 16.34 6.79 16.59
C ILE A 32 15.83 7.21 15.20
N THR A 33 16.57 8.04 14.47
CA THR A 33 16.18 8.46 13.12
C THR A 33 16.13 7.28 12.15
N ILE A 34 17.14 6.39 12.20
CA ILE A 34 17.16 5.16 11.37
C ILE A 34 15.99 4.25 11.69
N LEU A 35 15.73 3.97 12.98
CA LEU A 35 14.62 3.11 13.41
C LEU A 35 13.26 3.70 13.01
N LYS A 36 13.08 5.02 13.09
CA LYS A 36 11.87 5.69 12.60
C LYS A 36 11.70 5.52 11.09
N GLY A 37 12.77 5.70 10.32
CA GLY A 37 12.75 5.48 8.88
C GLY A 37 12.35 4.05 8.51
N GLN A 38 12.88 3.05 9.24
CA GLN A 38 12.49 1.65 9.06
C GLN A 38 11.03 1.39 9.41
N ALA A 39 10.54 1.93 10.52
CA ALA A 39 9.14 1.81 10.93
C ALA A 39 8.19 2.43 9.89
N ASP A 40 8.55 3.58 9.32
CA ASP A 40 7.77 4.25 8.29
C ASP A 40 7.71 3.43 7.00
N LEU A 41 8.82 2.82 6.58
CA LEU A 41 8.86 1.91 5.43
C LEU A 41 7.94 0.70 5.65
N LEU A 42 8.00 0.07 6.83
CA LEU A 42 7.13 -1.07 7.15
C LEU A 42 5.65 -0.68 7.19
N LYS A 43 5.33 0.50 7.74
CA LYS A 43 3.96 1.04 7.78
C LYS A 43 3.43 1.29 6.37
N ARG A 44 4.25 1.84 5.47
CA ARG A 44 3.91 2.04 4.06
C ARG A 44 3.69 0.70 3.34
N ALA A 45 4.62 -0.24 3.45
CA ALA A 45 4.50 -1.57 2.85
C ALA A 45 3.22 -2.30 3.31
N LYS A 46 2.91 -2.24 4.61
CA LYS A 46 1.64 -2.77 5.14
C LYS A 46 0.43 -2.13 4.48
N THR A 47 0.43 -0.80 4.36
CA THR A 47 -0.69 -0.05 3.79
C THR A 47 -0.90 -0.42 2.31
N GLU A 48 0.20 -0.53 1.56
CA GLU A 48 0.18 -0.93 0.15
C GLU A 48 -0.37 -2.35 -0.03
N VAL A 49 0.10 -3.32 0.76
CA VAL A 49 -0.42 -4.70 0.72
C VAL A 49 -1.92 -4.73 1.02
N GLN A 50 -2.38 -3.97 2.02
CA GLN A 50 -3.81 -3.90 2.34
C GLN A 50 -4.62 -3.32 1.19
N GLU A 51 -4.09 -2.34 0.46
CA GLU A 51 -4.77 -1.77 -0.69
C GLU A 51 -4.77 -2.73 -1.89
N ASN A 52 -3.65 -3.40 -2.15
CA ASN A 52 -3.55 -4.42 -3.19
C ASN A 52 -4.58 -5.54 -2.98
N ILE A 53 -4.80 -5.99 -1.74
CA ILE A 53 -5.82 -6.99 -1.42
C ILE A 53 -7.23 -6.50 -1.79
N LYS A 54 -7.57 -5.23 -1.48
CA LYS A 54 -8.86 -4.66 -1.87
C LYS A 54 -9.01 -4.60 -3.38
N GLN A 55 -7.97 -4.16 -4.09
CA GLN A 55 -7.99 -4.09 -5.55
C GLN A 55 -8.20 -5.47 -6.19
N VAL A 56 -7.50 -6.49 -5.69
CA VAL A 56 -7.70 -7.88 -6.13
C VAL A 56 -9.13 -8.35 -5.85
N HIS A 57 -9.66 -8.08 -4.66
CA HIS A 57 -11.03 -8.44 -4.30
C HIS A 57 -12.06 -7.78 -5.23
N TYR A 58 -11.94 -6.47 -5.46
CA TYR A 58 -12.83 -5.74 -6.37
C TYR A 58 -12.70 -6.24 -7.82
N ALA A 59 -11.47 -6.48 -8.29
CA ALA A 59 -11.24 -7.03 -9.63
C ALA A 59 -11.91 -8.41 -9.79
N ALA A 60 -11.86 -9.28 -8.77
CA ALA A 60 -12.53 -10.57 -8.80
C ALA A 60 -14.06 -10.45 -8.83
N LEU A 61 -14.63 -9.51 -8.07
CA LEU A 61 -16.06 -9.21 -8.08
C LEU A 61 -16.52 -8.71 -9.45
N THR A 62 -15.80 -7.77 -10.06
CA THR A 62 -16.17 -7.20 -11.36
C THR A 62 -15.93 -8.16 -12.52
N SER A 63 -15.00 -9.11 -12.37
CA SER A 63 -14.67 -10.12 -13.39
C SER A 63 -15.60 -11.35 -13.35
N ASN A 64 -16.68 -11.32 -12.55
CA ASN A 64 -17.62 -12.44 -12.38
C ASN A 64 -16.96 -13.74 -11.84
N LEU A 65 -15.75 -13.65 -11.27
CA LEU A 65 -14.96 -14.77 -10.71
C LEU A 65 -15.39 -15.15 -9.28
N SER A 66 -16.32 -14.40 -8.69
CA SER A 66 -16.73 -14.53 -7.28
C SER A 66 -17.83 -15.58 -7.03
N LYS A 67 -18.36 -16.21 -8.07
CA LYS A 67 -19.25 -17.37 -7.93
C LYS A 67 -18.45 -18.64 -8.19
N GLY A 68 -18.31 -19.47 -7.16
CA GLY A 68 -17.95 -20.87 -7.32
C GLY A 68 -19.03 -21.57 -8.15
N GLY A 69 -18.92 -21.45 -9.47
CA GLY A 69 -19.67 -22.22 -10.44
C GLY A 69 -18.76 -23.33 -10.92
N THR A 70 -19.14 -24.56 -10.57
CA THR A 70 -18.71 -25.81 -11.21
C THR A 70 -18.33 -25.59 -12.67
N GLY A 71 -17.16 -26.07 -13.05
CA GLY A 71 -16.67 -25.96 -14.42
C GLY A 71 -17.70 -26.45 -15.43
N GLU A 72 -18.19 -25.53 -16.25
CA GLU A 72 -18.58 -25.83 -17.61
C GLU A 72 -17.76 -24.93 -18.52
N THR A 73 -16.66 -25.51 -19.02
CA THR A 73 -16.02 -25.09 -20.26
C THR A 73 -17.07 -25.06 -21.36
N THR A 74 -17.66 -23.90 -21.62
CA THR A 74 -18.40 -23.67 -22.85
C THR A 74 -17.70 -22.59 -23.66
N HIS A 75 -16.90 -23.06 -24.61
CA HIS A 75 -16.58 -22.37 -25.84
C HIS A 75 -17.76 -21.50 -26.30
N THR A 76 -17.58 -20.19 -26.41
CA THR A 76 -17.73 -19.49 -27.71
C THR A 76 -17.48 -18.00 -27.55
N ARG A 77 -16.37 -17.58 -28.17
CA ARG A 77 -16.25 -16.34 -28.91
C ARG A 77 -17.56 -16.06 -29.69
N ARG A 78 -18.46 -15.23 -29.15
CA ARG A 78 -19.58 -14.59 -29.88
C ARG A 78 -19.26 -13.10 -29.93
N SER A 79 -18.64 -12.65 -31.02
CA SER A 79 -19.34 -12.08 -32.19
C SER A 79 -19.93 -10.72 -31.81
N LEU A 80 -19.26 -9.72 -32.37
CA LEU A 80 -19.47 -8.29 -32.16
C LEU A 80 -20.57 -7.86 -33.13
N ASP A 81 -21.78 -8.39 -32.99
CA ASP A 81 -22.90 -8.13 -33.91
C ASP A 81 -24.13 -7.67 -33.13
N ALA A 82 -24.19 -6.37 -32.84
CA ALA A 82 -25.44 -5.66 -32.57
C ALA A 82 -25.24 -4.15 -32.74
N LEU A 83 -24.95 -3.70 -33.97
CA LEU A 83 -25.35 -2.37 -34.39
C LEU A 83 -26.76 -2.51 -35.01
N PRO A 84 -27.82 -1.97 -34.39
CA PRO A 84 -29.12 -1.98 -35.03
C PRO A 84 -29.08 -1.05 -36.25
N SER A 85 -29.26 -1.63 -37.43
CA SER A 85 -29.50 -0.93 -38.68
C SER A 85 -30.82 -0.17 -38.58
N ILE A 86 -30.74 1.16 -38.46
CA ILE A 86 -31.90 2.03 -38.66
C ILE A 86 -32.24 1.99 -40.15
N SER A 87 -33.18 1.13 -40.51
CA SER A 87 -33.90 1.19 -41.78
C SER A 87 -34.98 2.27 -41.65
N VAL A 88 -34.69 3.50 -42.07
CA VAL A 88 -35.74 4.49 -42.31
C VAL A 88 -36.40 4.15 -43.63
N ARG A 89 -37.53 3.44 -43.54
CA ARG A 89 -38.44 3.22 -44.65
C ARG A 89 -39.21 4.51 -44.91
N SER A 90 -38.93 5.13 -46.06
CA SER A 90 -39.78 6.13 -46.69
C SER A 90 -41.20 5.59 -46.91
N ASN A 91 -42.24 6.41 -46.69
CA ASN A 91 -43.38 6.58 -47.60
C ASN A 91 -44.39 7.64 -47.13
N PHE A 92 -44.58 8.64 -48.00
CA PHE A 92 -45.81 9.35 -48.40
C PHE A 92 -46.82 9.89 -47.36
N SER A 93 -47.00 11.22 -47.38
CA SER A 93 -48.26 11.85 -47.81
C SER A 93 -48.01 13.20 -48.47
#